data_AF-A0A847DME9-F1
#
_entry.id   AF-A0A847DME9-F1
#
_cell.length_a   1.000
_cell.length_b   1.000
_cell.length_c   1.000
_cell.angle_alpha   90.00
_cell.angle_beta   90.00
_cell.angle_gamma   90.00
#
_symmetry.space_group_name_H-M   'P 1'
#
loop_
_entity.id
_entity.type
_entity.pdbx_description
1 polymer ?
#
loop_
_entity_poly.entity_id
_entity_poly.type
_entity_poly.pdbx_seq_one_letter_code
_entity_poly.pdbx_strand_id
1 'polypeptide(L)'
;MNLSKHTFGVSTLLVGAVIILLTAATFFLLTSEPDRSKVDMMAFWALIVSEFVCTIGIYLSVSQKLGASPIIMRVGIPTTLIIYFLLTLLLFAVKDLFEEHQNLFTVFHLFVIAPTIIIVIFISAFAGRVQAVDSQTKAAMAFMLETEKTLEALKNDAANAPFSQQLQAAYEAAKYADRVGKSSRDEEIFGAVEQLDRVLKGPDDTKADSVAEAVNKIKFLIAQRATELAQAKRGGF
;
A
#
# COMPACT_ATOMS: atom_id res chain seq x y z
N MET A 1 10.41 4.51 15.68
CA MET A 1 9.24 3.77 15.14
C MET A 1 9.55 2.34 14.66
N ASN A 2 10.82 1.88 14.62
CA ASN A 2 11.17 0.52 14.16
C ASN A 2 11.18 -0.57 15.27
N LEU A 3 11.38 -0.21 16.55
CA LEU A 3 11.41 -1.21 17.62
C LEU A 3 10.07 -1.93 17.81
N SER A 4 8.93 -1.23 17.73
CA SER A 4 7.62 -1.87 18.00
C SER A 4 7.18 -2.88 16.93
N LYS A 5 7.64 -2.71 15.68
CA LYS A 5 7.35 -3.67 14.59
C LYS A 5 8.15 -4.96 14.77
N HIS A 6 9.39 -4.84 15.20
CA HIS A 6 10.25 -5.99 15.45
C HIS A 6 9.76 -6.79 16.64
N THR A 7 9.38 -6.13 17.75
CA THR A 7 8.82 -6.82 18.92
C THR A 7 7.52 -7.53 18.58
N PHE A 8 6.62 -6.89 17.83
CA PHE A 8 5.36 -7.52 17.42
C PHE A 8 5.56 -8.74 16.50
N GLY A 9 6.50 -8.66 15.55
CA GLY A 9 6.84 -9.78 14.68
C GLY A 9 7.38 -10.99 15.45
N VAL A 10 8.28 -10.75 16.41
CA VAL A 10 8.83 -11.80 17.28
C VAL A 10 7.74 -12.40 18.18
N SER A 11 6.86 -11.57 18.77
CA SER A 11 5.72 -12.06 19.55
C SER A 11 4.79 -12.96 18.74
N THR A 12 4.54 -12.63 17.46
CA THR A 12 3.71 -13.45 16.57
C THR A 12 4.31 -14.84 16.37
N LEU A 13 5.62 -14.93 16.13
CA LEU A 13 6.32 -16.21 15.97
C LEU A 13 6.28 -17.05 17.25
N LEU A 14 6.48 -16.42 18.42
CA LEU A 14 6.42 -17.12 19.71
C LEU A 14 5.02 -17.68 19.98
N VAL A 15 3.97 -16.89 19.75
CA VAL A 15 2.58 -17.35 19.91
C VAL A 15 2.29 -18.52 18.96
N GLY A 16 2.68 -18.40 17.69
CA GLY A 16 2.50 -19.50 16.73
C GLY A 16 3.25 -20.78 17.13
N ALA A 17 4.48 -20.66 17.63
CA ALA A 17 5.24 -21.81 18.13
C ALA A 17 4.56 -22.48 19.33
N VAL A 18 4.02 -21.70 20.26
CA VAL A 18 3.25 -22.24 21.40
C VAL A 18 1.99 -22.96 20.93
N ILE A 19 1.26 -22.40 19.96
CA ILE A 19 0.06 -23.04 19.38
C ILE A 19 0.43 -24.39 18.76
N ILE A 20 1.46 -24.45 17.91
CA ILE A 20 1.92 -25.69 17.28
C ILE A 20 2.31 -26.75 18.32
N LEU A 21 3.02 -26.34 19.38
CA LEU A 21 3.40 -27.24 20.47
C LEU A 21 2.18 -27.77 21.23
N LEU A 22 1.18 -26.93 21.48
CA LEU A 22 -0.07 -27.34 22.11
C LEU A 22 -0.88 -28.28 21.21
N THR A 23 -0.96 -28.01 19.90
CA THR A 23 -1.63 -28.88 18.94
C THR A 23 -0.95 -30.25 18.86
N ALA A 24 0.38 -30.29 18.84
CA ALA A 24 1.13 -31.55 18.93
C ALA A 24 0.88 -32.28 20.26
N ALA A 25 1.00 -31.58 21.40
CA ALA A 25 0.81 -32.17 22.72
C ALA A 25 -0.61 -32.74 22.89
N THR A 26 -1.63 -31.98 22.48
CA THR A 26 -3.03 -32.42 22.55
C THR A 26 -3.26 -33.66 21.68
N PHE A 27 -2.77 -33.68 20.44
CA PHE A 27 -2.89 -34.85 19.58
C PHE A 27 -2.29 -36.11 20.23
N PHE A 28 -1.06 -36.02 20.76
CA PHE A 28 -0.38 -37.17 21.37
C PHE A 28 -0.94 -37.58 22.74
N LEU A 29 -1.50 -36.65 23.53
CA LEU A 29 -2.05 -36.93 24.86
C LEU A 29 -3.50 -37.44 24.82
N LEU A 30 -4.31 -36.97 23.87
CA LEU A 30 -5.74 -37.30 23.78
C LEU A 30 -6.03 -38.57 22.96
N THR A 31 -5.12 -38.99 22.08
CA THR A 31 -5.29 -40.25 21.32
C THR A 31 -4.34 -41.33 21.83
N SER A 32 -4.88 -42.40 22.40
CA SER A 32 -4.12 -43.58 22.84
C SER A 32 -3.80 -44.47 21.63
N GLU A 33 -2.53 -44.89 21.49
CA GLU A 33 -2.14 -45.93 20.52
C GLU A 33 -2.69 -47.27 21.02
N PRO A 34 -3.78 -47.76 20.41
CA PRO A 34 -3.68 -48.37 19.08
C PRO A 34 -4.64 -47.79 18.03
N ASP A 35 -5.49 -46.81 18.36
CA ASP A 35 -6.63 -46.42 17.51
C ASP A 35 -6.32 -45.33 16.47
N ARG A 36 -5.03 -45.01 16.23
CA ARG A 36 -4.68 -43.95 15.27
C ARG A 36 -4.81 -44.44 13.83
N SER A 37 -5.82 -43.97 13.14
CA SER A 37 -6.01 -44.22 11.72
C SER A 37 -5.00 -43.43 10.87
N LYS A 38 -4.80 -43.84 9.61
CA LYS A 38 -3.99 -43.05 8.66
C LYS A 38 -4.59 -41.65 8.43
N VAL A 39 -5.91 -41.54 8.47
CA VAL A 39 -6.63 -40.27 8.30
C VAL A 39 -6.34 -39.33 9.47
N ASP A 40 -6.23 -39.85 10.70
CA ASP A 40 -5.85 -39.05 11.87
C ASP A 40 -4.48 -38.40 11.72
N MET A 41 -3.51 -39.18 11.25
CA MET A 41 -2.16 -38.67 10.99
C MET A 41 -2.16 -37.64 9.86
N MET A 42 -2.91 -37.87 8.78
CA MET A 42 -3.02 -36.92 7.68
C MET A 42 -3.67 -35.61 8.13
N ALA A 43 -4.76 -35.70 8.91
CA ALA A 43 -5.47 -34.55 9.45
C ALA A 43 -4.57 -33.74 10.40
N PHE A 44 -3.82 -34.43 11.26
CA PHE A 44 -2.85 -33.80 12.15
C PHE A 44 -1.77 -33.03 11.37
N TRP A 45 -1.14 -33.66 10.38
CA TRP A 45 -0.12 -32.98 9.57
C TRP A 45 -0.68 -31.79 8.79
N ALA A 46 -1.90 -31.91 8.26
CA ALA A 46 -2.55 -30.79 7.58
C ALA A 46 -2.80 -29.61 8.53
N LEU A 47 -3.23 -29.88 9.77
CA LEU A 47 -3.42 -28.85 10.80
C LEU A 47 -2.10 -28.17 11.16
N ILE A 48 -1.03 -28.93 11.39
CA ILE A 48 0.31 -28.39 11.70
C ILE A 48 0.84 -27.53 10.55
N VAL A 49 0.71 -27.99 9.30
CA VAL A 49 1.10 -27.20 8.12
C VAL A 49 0.28 -25.91 8.05
N SER A 50 -1.02 -25.98 8.34
CA SER A 50 -1.88 -24.81 8.35
C SER A 50 -1.48 -23.78 9.40
N GLU A 51 -1.18 -24.21 10.62
CA GLU A 51 -0.68 -23.34 11.71
C GLU A 51 0.64 -22.69 11.34
N PHE A 52 1.56 -23.47 10.76
CA PHE A 52 2.84 -22.96 10.29
C PHE A 52 2.68 -21.91 9.19
N VAL A 53 1.88 -22.21 8.15
CA VAL A 53 1.61 -21.28 7.04
C VAL A 53 0.92 -20.01 7.55
N CYS A 54 -0.06 -20.14 8.45
CA CYS A 54 -0.75 -19.00 9.05
C CYS A 54 0.23 -18.12 9.86
N THR A 55 1.05 -18.72 10.72
CA THR A 55 2.04 -18.02 11.55
C THR A 55 3.07 -17.27 10.70
N ILE A 56 3.69 -17.96 9.74
CA ILE A 56 4.69 -17.36 8.86
C ILE A 56 4.06 -16.30 7.96
N GLY A 57 2.87 -16.56 7.41
CA GLY A 57 2.19 -15.60 6.55
C GLY A 57 1.79 -14.31 7.27
N ILE A 58 1.27 -14.42 8.51
CA ILE A 58 1.00 -13.24 9.35
C ILE A 58 2.30 -12.49 9.66
N TYR A 59 3.37 -13.20 10.06
CA TYR A 59 4.67 -12.58 10.32
C TYR A 59 5.21 -11.81 9.09
N LEU A 60 5.13 -12.41 7.90
CA LEU A 60 5.54 -11.77 6.64
C LEU A 60 4.68 -10.53 6.32
N SER A 61 3.37 -10.61 6.56
CA SER A 61 2.46 -9.49 6.34
C SER A 61 2.76 -8.28 7.25
N VAL A 62 3.21 -8.54 8.48
CA VAL A 62 3.49 -7.48 9.46
C VAL A 62 4.90 -6.90 9.32
N SER A 63 5.88 -7.71 8.91
CA SER A 63 7.28 -7.30 8.76
C SER A 63 7.53 -6.35 7.58
N GLN A 64 6.52 -6.04 6.75
CA GLN A 64 6.50 -4.96 5.74
C GLN A 64 7.64 -4.97 4.71
N LYS A 65 8.36 -6.08 4.54
CA LYS A 65 9.51 -6.16 3.61
C LYS A 65 9.14 -6.09 2.12
N LEU A 66 7.85 -5.96 1.77
CA LEU A 66 7.34 -6.30 0.44
C LEU A 66 7.01 -5.11 -0.48
N GLY A 67 7.30 -3.86 -0.11
CA GLY A 67 7.07 -2.71 -1.01
C GLY A 67 5.61 -2.56 -1.49
N ALA A 68 4.67 -3.15 -0.77
CA ALA A 68 3.25 -3.23 -1.10
C ALA A 68 2.41 -2.44 -0.08
N SER A 69 1.13 -2.20 -0.41
CA SER A 69 0.25 -1.36 0.41
C SER A 69 0.13 -1.95 1.82
N PRO A 70 0.55 -1.21 2.86
CA PRO A 70 0.66 -1.77 4.20
C PRO A 70 -0.71 -2.12 4.80
N ILE A 71 -1.76 -1.40 4.41
CA ILE A 71 -3.12 -1.64 4.90
C ILE A 71 -3.66 -2.94 4.30
N ILE A 72 -3.54 -3.10 2.99
CA ILE A 72 -4.06 -4.28 2.28
C ILE A 72 -3.33 -5.54 2.75
N MET A 73 -2.00 -5.48 2.88
CA MET A 73 -1.20 -6.62 3.34
C MET A 73 -1.55 -7.02 4.79
N ARG A 74 -1.74 -6.05 5.69
CA ARG A 74 -2.02 -6.31 7.12
C ARG A 74 -3.43 -6.82 7.41
N VAL A 75 -4.38 -6.59 6.51
CA VAL A 75 -5.76 -7.03 6.69
C VAL A 75 -6.07 -8.23 5.80
N GLY A 76 -5.73 -8.16 4.52
CA GLY A 76 -6.11 -9.16 3.53
C GLY A 76 -5.45 -10.52 3.76
N ILE A 77 -4.12 -10.54 3.95
CA ILE A 77 -3.38 -11.80 4.15
C ILE A 77 -3.79 -12.48 5.46
N PRO A 78 -3.76 -11.82 6.64
CA PRO A 78 -4.19 -12.45 7.88
C PRO A 78 -5.63 -12.96 7.84
N THR A 79 -6.56 -12.20 7.28
CA THR A 79 -7.97 -12.64 7.15
C THR A 79 -8.07 -13.92 6.32
N THR A 80 -7.39 -13.97 5.17
CA THR A 80 -7.40 -15.15 4.29
C THR A 80 -6.79 -16.37 4.98
N LEU A 81 -5.66 -16.19 5.69
CA LEU A 81 -4.99 -17.26 6.41
C LEU A 81 -5.78 -17.77 7.63
N ILE A 82 -6.49 -16.89 8.33
CA ILE A 82 -7.39 -17.28 9.43
C ILE A 82 -8.56 -18.11 8.89
N ILE A 83 -9.17 -17.70 7.77
CA ILE A 83 -10.24 -18.48 7.13
C ILE A 83 -9.70 -19.87 6.72
N TYR A 84 -8.53 -19.92 6.09
CA TYR A 84 -7.86 -21.17 5.74
C TYR A 84 -7.62 -22.08 6.95
N PHE A 85 -7.13 -21.51 8.06
CA PHE A 85 -6.96 -22.26 9.30
C PHE A 85 -8.28 -22.79 9.87
N LEU A 86 -9.34 -21.97 9.90
CA LEU A 86 -10.66 -22.40 10.38
C LEU A 86 -11.25 -23.51 9.52
N LEU A 87 -11.08 -23.45 8.19
CA LEU A 87 -11.51 -24.53 7.28
C LEU A 87 -10.71 -25.81 7.51
N THR A 88 -9.41 -25.71 7.74
CA THR A 88 -8.55 -26.87 8.05
C THR A 88 -8.92 -27.49 9.39
N LEU A 89 -9.21 -26.66 10.40
CA LEU A 89 -9.69 -27.11 11.72
C LEU A 89 -11.05 -27.79 11.60
N LEU A 90 -11.95 -27.28 10.76
CA LEU A 90 -13.24 -27.92 10.48
C LEU A 90 -13.03 -29.29 9.83
N LEU A 91 -12.17 -29.40 8.81
CA LEU A 91 -11.84 -30.68 8.17
C LEU A 91 -11.21 -31.67 9.16
N PHE A 92 -10.38 -31.19 10.09
CA PHE A 92 -9.84 -32.00 11.17
C PHE A 92 -10.95 -32.50 12.11
N ALA A 93 -11.92 -31.67 12.46
CA ALA A 93 -13.03 -32.03 13.35
C ALA A 93 -14.00 -33.06 12.74
N VAL A 94 -14.11 -33.12 11.41
CA VAL A 94 -14.97 -34.07 10.69
C VAL A 94 -14.20 -35.23 10.05
N LYS A 95 -12.93 -35.44 10.44
CA LYS A 95 -12.03 -36.44 9.83
C LYS A 95 -12.60 -37.87 9.86
N ASP A 96 -13.36 -38.22 10.89
CA ASP A 96 -13.91 -39.57 11.08
C ASP A 96 -14.89 -39.96 9.96
N LEU A 97 -15.51 -38.96 9.29
CA LEU A 97 -16.37 -39.19 8.12
C LEU A 97 -15.59 -39.69 6.89
N PHE A 98 -14.25 -39.63 6.92
CA PHE A 98 -13.39 -39.96 5.79
C PHE A 98 -12.53 -41.22 6.02
N GLU A 99 -12.73 -41.97 7.11
CA GLU A 99 -11.93 -43.16 7.44
C GLU A 99 -11.88 -44.18 6.28
N GLU A 100 -13.03 -44.42 5.64
CA GLU A 100 -13.15 -45.33 4.49
C GLU A 100 -12.72 -44.70 3.15
N HIS A 101 -12.52 -43.38 3.11
CA HIS A 101 -12.33 -42.59 1.89
C HIS A 101 -11.17 -41.58 1.99
N GLN A 102 -9.97 -42.08 2.31
CA GLN A 102 -8.75 -41.27 2.53
C GLN A 102 -8.40 -40.33 1.35
N ASN A 103 -8.64 -40.79 0.12
CA ASN A 103 -8.42 -39.98 -1.08
C ASN A 103 -9.32 -38.75 -1.11
N LEU A 104 -10.57 -38.89 -0.65
CA LEU A 104 -11.53 -37.80 -0.62
C LEU A 104 -11.10 -36.71 0.38
N PHE A 105 -10.60 -37.11 1.55
CA PHE A 105 -10.05 -36.19 2.56
C PHE A 105 -8.91 -35.32 1.98
N THR A 106 -8.03 -35.94 1.20
CA THR A 106 -6.91 -35.26 0.53
C THR A 106 -7.41 -34.26 -0.52
N VAL A 107 -8.40 -34.67 -1.32
CA VAL A 107 -9.02 -33.81 -2.33
C VAL A 107 -9.68 -32.58 -1.67
N PHE A 108 -10.38 -32.75 -0.55
CA PHE A 108 -10.95 -31.61 0.20
C PHE A 108 -9.87 -30.64 0.70
N HIS A 109 -8.75 -31.15 1.21
CA HIS A 109 -7.61 -30.29 1.59
C HIS A 109 -7.04 -29.52 0.41
N LEU A 110 -6.93 -30.16 -0.76
CA LEU A 110 -6.50 -29.49 -2.00
C LEU A 110 -7.49 -28.38 -2.41
N PHE A 111 -8.79 -28.62 -2.27
CA PHE A 111 -9.82 -27.61 -2.53
C PHE A 111 -9.82 -26.44 -1.55
N VAL A 112 -9.28 -26.62 -0.33
CA VAL A 112 -9.12 -25.53 0.64
C VAL A 112 -7.82 -24.75 0.39
N ILE A 113 -6.71 -25.44 0.11
CA ILE A 113 -5.40 -24.80 -0.05
C ILE A 113 -5.26 -24.05 -1.37
N ALA A 114 -5.76 -24.60 -2.48
CA ALA A 114 -5.54 -24.01 -3.80
C ALA A 114 -6.21 -22.63 -3.96
N PRO A 115 -7.49 -22.42 -3.60
CA PRO A 115 -8.11 -21.10 -3.61
C PRO A 115 -7.42 -20.13 -2.65
N THR A 116 -6.98 -20.60 -1.48
CA THR A 116 -6.24 -19.77 -0.51
C THR A 116 -4.97 -19.20 -1.13
N ILE A 117 -4.16 -20.03 -1.80
CA ILE A 117 -2.94 -19.59 -2.48
C ILE A 117 -3.28 -18.57 -3.57
N ILE A 118 -4.29 -18.84 -4.39
CA ILE A 118 -4.74 -17.94 -5.45
C ILE A 118 -5.13 -16.58 -4.87
N ILE A 119 -5.94 -16.54 -3.82
CA ILE A 119 -6.39 -15.30 -3.17
C ILE A 119 -5.19 -14.53 -2.59
N VAL A 120 -4.25 -15.20 -1.93
CA VAL A 120 -3.03 -14.55 -1.38
C VAL A 120 -2.19 -13.90 -2.48
N ILE A 121 -2.04 -14.57 -3.64
CA ILE A 121 -1.33 -14.01 -4.80
C ILE A 121 -2.06 -12.77 -5.31
N PHE A 122 -3.38 -12.83 -5.48
CA PHE A 122 -4.18 -11.70 -5.95
C PHE A 122 -4.10 -10.51 -4.99
N ILE A 123 -4.22 -10.73 -3.68
CA ILE A 123 -4.08 -9.70 -2.65
C ILE A 123 -2.69 -9.05 -2.73
N SER A 124 -1.64 -9.86 -2.88
CA SER A 124 -0.27 -9.35 -2.94
C SER A 124 -0.02 -8.50 -4.19
N ALA A 125 -0.48 -8.97 -5.37
CA ALA A 125 -0.37 -8.23 -6.62
C ALA A 125 -1.18 -6.92 -6.58
N PHE A 126 -2.40 -6.95 -6.05
CA PHE A 126 -3.25 -5.78 -5.90
C PHE A 126 -2.63 -4.77 -4.91
N ALA A 127 -2.10 -5.24 -3.78
CA ALA A 127 -1.43 -4.38 -2.81
C ALA A 127 -0.20 -3.67 -3.40
N GLY A 128 0.58 -4.35 -4.25
CA GLY A 128 1.70 -3.74 -4.97
C GLY A 128 1.25 -2.63 -5.92
N ARG A 129 0.19 -2.87 -6.69
CA ARG A 129 -0.38 -1.85 -7.59
C ARG A 129 -0.90 -0.62 -6.83
N VAL A 130 -1.64 -0.83 -5.74
CA VAL A 130 -2.14 0.28 -4.91
C VAL A 130 -1.00 1.10 -4.33
N GLN A 131 0.07 0.46 -3.84
CA GLN A 131 1.23 1.18 -3.32
C GLN A 131 1.94 2.03 -4.38
N ALA A 132 2.02 1.54 -5.63
CA ALA A 132 2.60 2.30 -6.74
C ALA A 132 1.76 3.54 -7.08
N VAL A 133 0.43 3.42 -7.06
CA VAL A 133 -0.48 4.55 -7.29
C VAL A 133 -0.41 5.55 -6.12
N ASP A 134 -0.39 5.06 -4.89
CA ASP A 134 -0.28 5.88 -3.68
C ASP A 134 1.05 6.64 -3.65
N SER A 135 2.16 6.01 -4.04
CA SER A 135 3.47 6.67 -4.06
C SER A 135 3.53 7.76 -5.13
N GLN A 136 3.00 7.51 -6.33
CA GLN A 136 2.89 8.52 -7.38
C GLN A 136 2.00 9.69 -6.94
N THR A 137 0.87 9.40 -6.29
CA THR A 137 -0.04 10.43 -5.78
C THR A 137 0.62 11.29 -4.71
N LYS A 138 1.36 10.67 -3.78
CA LYS A 138 2.14 11.39 -2.76
C LYS A 138 3.24 12.26 -3.38
N ALA A 139 3.92 11.75 -4.40
CA ALA A 139 4.94 12.52 -5.11
C ALA A 139 4.33 13.75 -5.80
N ALA A 140 3.22 13.59 -6.52
CA ALA A 140 2.52 14.70 -7.17
C ALA A 140 1.97 15.73 -6.16
N MET A 141 1.46 15.26 -5.01
CA MET A 141 1.03 16.13 -3.92
C MET A 141 2.20 16.93 -3.33
N ALA A 142 3.32 16.27 -3.05
CA ALA A 142 4.52 16.93 -2.55
C ALA A 142 5.01 18.00 -3.53
N PHE A 143 4.98 17.69 -4.82
CA PHE A 143 5.37 18.60 -5.89
C PHE A 143 4.52 19.89 -5.93
N MET A 144 3.20 19.75 -5.88
CA MET A 144 2.30 20.92 -5.86
C MET A 144 2.43 21.73 -4.56
N LEU A 145 2.69 21.07 -3.43
CA LEU A 145 2.98 21.75 -2.16
C LEU A 145 4.29 22.53 -2.20
N GLU A 146 5.33 21.97 -2.82
CA GLU A 146 6.61 22.67 -3.04
C GLU A 146 6.38 23.93 -3.89
N THR A 147 5.64 23.78 -5.00
CA THR A 147 5.28 24.89 -5.90
C THR A 147 4.52 26.00 -5.16
N GLU A 148 3.51 25.64 -4.36
CA GLU A 148 2.75 26.57 -3.52
C GLU A 148 3.66 27.32 -2.54
N LYS A 149 4.54 26.61 -1.84
CA LYS A 149 5.48 27.19 -0.88
C LYS A 149 6.47 28.16 -1.53
N THR A 150 7.01 27.80 -2.68
CA THR A 150 7.95 28.67 -3.41
C THR A 150 7.25 29.96 -3.86
N LEU A 151 6.04 29.85 -4.40
CA LEU A 151 5.24 31.03 -4.78
C LEU A 151 4.86 31.90 -3.57
N GLU A 152 4.52 31.28 -2.44
CA GLU A 152 4.26 31.99 -1.19
C GLU A 152 5.50 32.75 -0.69
N ALA A 153 6.68 32.11 -0.73
CA ALA A 153 7.94 32.74 -0.36
C ALA A 153 8.28 33.93 -1.27
N LEU A 154 8.17 33.75 -2.59
CA LEU A 154 8.40 34.83 -3.57
C LEU A 154 7.47 36.02 -3.35
N LYS A 155 6.20 35.75 -3.06
CA LYS A 155 5.18 36.78 -2.82
C LYS A 155 5.45 37.57 -1.54
N ASN A 156 5.92 36.89 -0.48
CA ASN A 156 6.14 37.51 0.82
C ASN A 156 7.51 38.20 0.94
N ASP A 157 8.37 38.09 -0.07
CA ASP A 157 9.65 38.78 -0.13
C ASP A 157 9.45 40.29 -0.39
N ALA A 158 9.99 41.12 0.51
CA ALA A 158 9.93 42.58 0.40
C ALA A 158 10.58 43.11 -0.89
N ALA A 159 11.59 42.41 -1.42
CA ALA A 159 12.24 42.78 -2.69
C ALA A 159 11.28 42.68 -3.89
N ASN A 160 10.23 41.86 -3.78
CA ASN A 160 9.26 41.60 -4.83
C ASN A 160 7.96 42.41 -4.67
N ALA A 161 7.92 43.38 -3.74
CA ALA A 161 6.75 44.23 -3.49
C ALA A 161 6.12 44.85 -4.76
N PRO A 162 6.90 45.32 -5.77
CA PRO A 162 6.34 45.85 -7.01
C PRO A 162 5.49 44.84 -7.81
N PHE A 163 5.74 43.54 -7.64
CA PHE A 163 5.07 42.46 -8.36
C PHE A 163 4.05 41.70 -7.49
N SER A 164 3.78 42.18 -6.27
CA SER A 164 2.94 41.51 -5.27
C SER A 164 1.59 41.01 -5.80
N GLN A 165 0.90 41.81 -6.62
CA GLN A 165 -0.38 41.42 -7.20
C GLN A 165 -0.25 40.26 -8.20
N GLN A 166 0.79 40.27 -9.03
CA GLN A 166 1.04 39.21 -10.02
C GLN A 166 1.44 37.90 -9.33
N LEU A 167 2.29 37.99 -8.30
CA LEU A 167 2.71 36.84 -7.48
C LEU A 167 1.55 36.26 -6.67
N GLN A 168 0.67 37.11 -6.12
CA GLN A 168 -0.56 36.66 -5.45
C GLN A 168 -1.46 35.86 -6.42
N ALA A 169 -1.58 36.29 -7.67
CA ALA A 169 -2.38 35.57 -8.67
C ALA A 169 -1.80 34.18 -9.02
N ALA A 170 -0.48 34.06 -9.15
CA ALA A 170 0.17 32.76 -9.34
C ALA A 170 0.01 31.86 -8.11
N TYR A 171 0.21 32.42 -6.91
CA TYR A 171 0.03 31.71 -5.64
C TYR A 171 -1.39 31.17 -5.49
N GLU A 172 -2.42 31.98 -5.74
CA GLU A 172 -3.81 31.52 -5.65
C GLU A 172 -4.11 30.41 -6.66
N ALA A 173 -3.61 30.52 -7.89
CA ALA A 173 -3.76 29.46 -8.88
C ALA A 173 -3.15 28.14 -8.38
N ALA A 174 -1.96 28.16 -7.78
CA ALA A 174 -1.33 26.97 -7.20
C ALA A 174 -2.04 26.45 -5.95
N LYS A 175 -2.47 27.35 -5.05
CA LYS A 175 -3.16 27.03 -3.80
C LYS A 175 -4.45 26.26 -4.02
N TYR A 176 -5.25 26.70 -4.99
CA TYR A 176 -6.54 26.11 -5.37
C TYR A 176 -6.43 25.05 -6.45
N ALA A 177 -5.23 24.73 -6.93
CA ALA A 177 -5.03 23.62 -7.85
C ALA A 177 -5.27 22.27 -7.16
N ASP A 178 -5.77 21.32 -7.93
CA ASP A 178 -5.98 19.95 -7.48
C ASP A 178 -4.66 19.26 -7.15
N ARG A 179 -4.39 18.97 -5.88
CA ARG A 179 -3.10 18.39 -5.46
C ARG A 179 -3.00 16.88 -5.68
N VAL A 180 -4.10 16.24 -6.11
CA VAL A 180 -4.22 14.80 -6.19
C VAL A 180 -4.14 14.36 -7.65
N GLY A 181 -3.08 13.62 -7.96
CA GLY A 181 -2.86 13.02 -9.29
C GLY A 181 -1.63 13.59 -9.98
N LYS A 182 -1.01 12.73 -10.79
CA LYS A 182 0.18 13.05 -11.59
C LYS A 182 -0.26 13.66 -12.93
N SER A 183 0.42 14.71 -13.36
CA SER A 183 0.24 15.32 -14.69
C SER A 183 1.58 15.37 -15.42
N SER A 184 1.55 15.34 -16.74
CA SER A 184 2.75 15.62 -17.57
C SER A 184 3.28 17.04 -17.37
N ARG A 185 2.44 17.95 -16.86
CA ARG A 185 2.79 19.36 -16.66
C ARG A 185 3.44 19.67 -15.33
N ASP A 186 3.53 18.68 -14.43
CA ASP A 186 4.11 18.89 -13.11
C ASP A 186 5.51 19.52 -13.27
N GLU A 187 6.47 18.83 -13.89
CA GLU A 187 7.84 19.32 -14.10
C GLU A 187 7.91 20.70 -14.79
N GLU A 188 7.05 20.95 -15.78
CA GLU A 188 6.98 22.23 -16.50
C GLU A 188 6.55 23.38 -15.58
N ILE A 189 5.60 23.14 -14.67
CA ILE A 189 5.13 24.14 -13.70
C ILE A 189 6.28 24.55 -12.79
N PHE A 190 7.02 23.59 -12.24
CA PHE A 190 8.13 23.90 -11.34
C PHE A 190 9.27 24.60 -12.07
N GLY A 191 9.61 24.15 -13.29
CA GLY A 191 10.57 24.86 -14.13
C GLY A 191 10.15 26.32 -14.41
N ALA A 192 8.85 26.58 -14.60
CA ALA A 192 8.33 27.93 -14.76
C ALA A 192 8.42 28.77 -13.47
N VAL A 193 8.24 28.16 -12.29
CA VAL A 193 8.43 28.83 -10.99
C VAL A 193 9.91 29.12 -10.72
N GLU A 194 10.82 28.20 -11.04
CA GLU A 194 12.26 28.47 -10.96
C GLU A 194 12.69 29.58 -11.93
N GLN A 195 12.12 29.60 -13.13
CA GLN A 195 12.35 30.67 -14.09
C GLN A 195 11.86 32.02 -13.54
N LEU A 196 10.68 32.05 -12.92
CA LEU A 196 10.16 33.25 -12.26
C LEU A 196 11.09 33.75 -11.15
N ASP A 197 11.60 32.87 -10.29
CA ASP A 197 12.57 33.24 -9.24
C ASP A 197 13.86 33.86 -9.84
N ARG A 198 14.37 33.29 -10.94
CA ARG A 198 15.54 33.84 -11.65
C ARG A 198 15.27 35.22 -12.24
N VAL A 199 14.09 35.42 -12.83
CA VAL A 199 13.69 36.72 -13.39
C VAL A 199 13.58 37.77 -12.28
N LEU A 200 13.01 37.42 -11.12
CA LEU A 200 12.88 38.33 -9.97
C LEU A 200 14.25 38.76 -9.39
N LYS A 201 15.27 37.91 -9.53
CA LYS A 201 16.66 38.21 -9.11
C LYS A 201 17.51 38.87 -10.21
N GLY A 202 17.01 38.94 -11.45
CA GLY A 202 17.70 39.50 -12.61
C GLY A 202 17.67 41.04 -12.70
N PRO A 203 18.41 41.62 -13.66
CA PRO A 203 18.49 43.07 -13.90
C PRO A 203 17.16 43.68 -14.40
N ASP A 204 16.95 44.97 -14.14
CA ASP A 204 15.63 45.62 -14.12
C ASP A 204 15.01 45.99 -15.48
N ASP A 205 15.79 46.16 -16.55
CA ASP A 205 15.35 46.86 -17.77
C ASP A 205 14.16 46.21 -18.52
N THR A 206 13.88 44.92 -18.30
CA THR A 206 12.73 44.18 -18.89
C THR A 206 11.99 43.30 -17.88
N LYS A 207 12.18 43.58 -16.59
CA LYS A 207 11.77 42.70 -15.50
C LYS A 207 10.25 42.59 -15.36
N ALA A 208 9.51 43.69 -15.49
CA ALA A 208 8.06 43.68 -15.32
C ALA A 208 7.34 42.81 -16.36
N ASP A 209 7.71 42.92 -17.64
CA ASP A 209 7.12 42.12 -18.72
C ASP A 209 7.49 40.65 -18.58
N SER A 210 8.75 40.37 -18.22
CA SER A 210 9.25 39.01 -18.00
C SER A 210 8.56 38.31 -16.82
N VAL A 211 8.31 39.04 -15.73
CA VAL A 211 7.54 38.52 -14.57
C VAL A 211 6.10 38.23 -14.98
N ALA A 212 5.46 39.16 -15.70
CA ALA A 212 4.08 38.97 -16.17
C ALA A 212 3.94 37.76 -17.09
N GLU A 213 4.90 37.56 -18.00
CA GLU A 213 4.95 36.39 -18.89
C GLU A 213 5.11 35.08 -18.09
N ALA A 214 6.05 35.04 -17.15
CA ALA A 214 6.29 33.87 -16.31
C ALA A 214 5.06 33.51 -15.44
N VAL A 215 4.42 34.52 -14.83
CA VAL A 215 3.18 34.34 -14.04
C VAL A 215 2.05 33.80 -14.91
N ASN A 216 1.86 34.35 -16.12
CA ASN A 216 0.84 33.87 -17.05
C ASN A 216 1.11 32.43 -17.51
N LYS A 217 2.38 32.09 -17.77
CA LYS A 217 2.79 30.72 -18.10
C LYS A 217 2.48 29.75 -16.97
N ILE A 218 2.81 30.09 -15.72
CA ILE A 218 2.50 29.27 -14.55
C ILE A 218 0.99 29.03 -14.44
N LYS A 219 0.18 30.09 -14.54
CA LYS A 219 -1.28 29.99 -14.48
C LYS A 219 -1.84 29.12 -15.61
N PHE A 220 -1.33 29.29 -16.82
CA PHE A 220 -1.73 28.50 -17.97
C PHE A 220 -1.40 27.01 -17.77
N LEU A 221 -0.19 26.68 -17.32
CA LEU A 221 0.22 25.30 -17.04
C LEU A 221 -0.62 24.67 -15.92
N ILE A 222 -0.96 25.42 -14.87
CA ILE A 222 -1.85 24.95 -13.81
C ILE A 222 -3.26 24.67 -14.35
N ALA A 223 -3.78 25.52 -15.23
CA ALA A 223 -5.10 25.31 -15.86
C ALA A 223 -5.10 24.10 -16.81
N GLN A 224 -4.02 23.90 -17.57
CA GLN A 224 -3.84 22.70 -18.40
C GLN A 224 -3.77 21.44 -17.54
N ARG A 225 -2.99 21.46 -16.47
CA ARG A 225 -2.92 20.38 -15.48
C ARG A 225 -4.30 20.04 -14.92
N ALA A 226 -5.10 21.05 -14.55
CA ALA A 226 -6.46 20.83 -14.06
C ALA A 226 -7.35 20.14 -15.11
N THR A 227 -7.18 20.48 -16.39
CA THR A 227 -7.89 19.84 -17.50
C THR A 227 -7.45 18.40 -17.71
N GLU A 228 -6.13 18.12 -17.70
CA GLU A 228 -5.57 16.77 -17.80
C GLU A 228 -6.08 15.87 -16.66
N LEU A 229 -6.05 16.37 -15.42
CA LEU A 229 -6.56 15.63 -14.26
C LEU A 229 -8.07 15.40 -14.33
N ALA A 230 -8.85 16.38 -14.81
CA ALA A 230 -10.28 16.22 -15.00
C ALA A 230 -10.60 15.15 -16.06
N GLN A 231 -9.81 15.08 -17.13
CA GLN A 231 -9.94 14.04 -18.17
C GLN A 231 -9.55 12.66 -17.63
N ALA A 232 -8.42 12.55 -16.94
CA ALA A 232 -7.97 11.30 -16.33
C ALA A 232 -9.02 10.74 -15.34
N LYS A 233 -9.62 11.61 -14.51
CA LYS A 233 -10.68 11.23 -13.57
C LYS A 233 -11.98 10.75 -14.24
N ARG A 234 -12.23 11.17 -15.48
CA ARG A 234 -13.40 10.73 -16.27
C ARG A 234 -13.16 9.41 -17.02
N GLY A 235 -12.01 8.76 -16.80
CA GLY A 235 -11.64 7.55 -17.54
C GLY A 235 -10.99 7.84 -18.89
N GLY A 236 -10.44 9.04 -19.09
CA GLY A 236 -9.55 9.31 -20.22
C GLY A 236 -8.32 8.42 -20.13
N PHE A 237 -8.15 7.56 -21.14
CA PHE A 237 -6.98 6.71 -21.32
C PHE A 237 -5.74 7.53 -21.66
#